data_AF-A0A6J6KWB6-F1
#
_entry.id   AF-A0A6J6KWB6-F1
#
_cell.length_a   1.000
_cell.length_b   1.000
_cell.length_c   1.000
_cell.angle_alpha   90.00
_cell.angle_beta   90.00
_cell.angle_gamma   90.00
#
_symmetry.space_group_name_H-M   'P 1'
#
loop_
_entity.id
_entity.type
_entity.pdbx_description
1 polymer ?
#
loop_
_entity_poly.entity_id
_entity_poly.type
_entity_poly.pdbx_seq_one_letter_code
_entity_poly.pdbx_strand_id
1 'polypeptide(L)'
;MDFVAVRDVSAIAVVVISLATLRRKNPRWDLVAPAVGAVGLVVAAFDSAVGPGDTAVNLARIAVGTIFLGAVSDAMLLGHWYLVQPGLPRSILGELVTVLRVVTPIEIAVMLLPTGMLSVLSGSIDDGWGGMLGWFWIACAITTVVLTEVTRAALKEPSYSAVMAATGLLYLAILTAFGTDLVARAVLA
;
A
#
# COMPACT_ATOMS: atom_id res chain seq x y z
N MET A 1 20.92 6.91 11.50
CA MET A 1 20.50 6.32 10.22
C MET A 1 21.74 5.66 9.64
N ASP A 2 21.81 4.34 9.73
CA ASP A 2 22.93 3.62 9.16
C ASP A 2 22.80 3.61 7.64
N PHE A 3 23.91 3.94 6.96
CA PHE A 3 23.97 3.98 5.50
C PHE A 3 23.97 2.55 4.96
N VAL A 4 22.86 2.16 4.35
CA VAL A 4 22.75 0.87 3.68
C VAL A 4 23.01 1.11 2.21
N ALA A 5 24.29 1.02 1.82
CA ALA A 5 24.77 1.43 0.51
C ALA A 5 23.93 0.88 -0.66
N VAL A 6 23.52 -0.39 -0.59
CA VAL A 6 22.73 -1.03 -1.66
C VAL A 6 21.31 -0.47 -1.72
N ARG A 7 20.64 -0.25 -0.59
CA ARG A 7 19.32 0.39 -0.53
C ARG A 7 19.39 1.80 -1.10
N ASP A 8 20.36 2.60 -0.67
CA ASP A 8 20.43 4.01 -1.05
C ASP A 8 20.79 4.17 -2.53
N VAL A 9 21.71 3.36 -3.05
CA VAL A 9 22.03 3.30 -4.48
C VAL A 9 20.83 2.82 -5.30
N SER A 10 20.09 1.82 -4.84
CA SER A 10 18.90 1.34 -5.54
C SER A 10 17.80 2.41 -5.59
N ALA A 11 17.61 3.19 -4.52
CA ALA A 11 16.63 4.27 -4.48
C ALA A 11 16.99 5.38 -5.48
N ILE A 12 18.27 5.76 -5.55
CA ILE A 12 18.76 6.72 -6.55
C ILE A 12 18.56 6.16 -7.97
N ALA A 13 18.90 4.88 -8.18
CA ALA A 13 18.77 4.23 -9.47
C ALA A 13 17.30 4.16 -9.93
N VAL A 14 16.35 3.88 -9.04
CA VAL A 14 14.90 3.92 -9.33
C VAL A 14 14.52 5.30 -9.88
N VAL A 15 14.93 6.39 -9.22
CA VAL A 15 14.60 7.75 -9.66
C VAL A 15 15.21 8.03 -11.05
N VAL A 16 16.48 7.69 -11.25
CA VAL A 16 17.16 7.91 -12.54
C VAL A 16 16.51 7.11 -13.66
N ILE A 17 16.18 5.84 -13.42
CA ILE A 17 15.53 4.97 -14.41
C ILE A 17 14.14 5.50 -14.75
N SER A 18 13.33 5.82 -13.74
CA SER A 18 11.98 6.37 -13.95
C SER A 18 12.03 7.65 -14.80
N LEU A 19 12.95 8.59 -14.49
CA LEU A 19 13.13 9.80 -15.29
C LEU A 19 13.60 9.51 -16.72
N ALA A 20 14.51 8.55 -16.90
CA ALA A 20 15.02 8.16 -18.20
C ALA A 20 13.98 7.44 -19.07
N THR A 21 13.02 6.74 -18.46
CA THR A 21 11.97 6.00 -19.18
C THR A 21 10.71 6.81 -19.45
N LEU A 22 10.50 7.97 -18.79
CA LEU A 22 9.30 8.83 -18.94
C LEU A 22 8.81 9.06 -20.38
N ARG A 23 9.73 9.20 -21.35
CA ARG A 23 9.38 9.48 -22.76
C ARG A 23 9.23 8.23 -23.63
N ARG A 24 9.47 7.05 -23.08
CA ARG A 24 9.42 5.78 -23.82
C ARG A 24 7.97 5.33 -23.94
N LYS A 25 7.56 4.96 -25.16
CA LYS A 25 6.19 4.48 -25.43
C LYS A 25 5.98 2.99 -25.14
N ASN A 26 7.03 2.24 -24.84
CA ASN A 26 6.93 0.81 -24.57
C ASN A 26 6.86 0.59 -23.04
N PRO A 27 5.71 0.16 -22.49
CA PRO A 27 5.47 0.04 -21.04
C PRO A 27 6.40 -0.95 -20.34
N ARG A 28 7.03 -1.87 -21.09
CA ARG A 28 7.96 -2.84 -20.49
C ARG A 28 9.17 -2.18 -19.82
N TRP A 29 9.55 -0.98 -20.27
CA TRP A 29 10.64 -0.22 -19.65
C TRP A 29 10.27 0.29 -18.25
N ASP A 30 9.00 0.47 -17.96
CA ASP A 30 8.53 0.93 -16.65
C ASP A 30 8.69 -0.16 -15.58
N LEU A 31 8.88 -1.43 -15.98
CA LEU A 31 9.16 -2.54 -15.06
C LEU A 31 10.59 -2.53 -14.51
N VAL A 32 11.52 -1.82 -15.16
CA VAL A 32 12.93 -1.81 -14.77
C VAL A 32 13.11 -1.09 -13.44
N ALA A 33 12.42 0.02 -13.22
CA ALA A 33 12.49 0.77 -11.97
C ALA A 33 11.97 -0.05 -10.77
N PRO A 34 10.75 -0.64 -10.80
CA PRO A 34 10.28 -1.56 -9.76
C PRO A 34 11.20 -2.75 -9.52
N ALA A 35 11.80 -3.33 -10.58
CA ALA A 35 12.73 -4.45 -10.42
C ALA A 35 14.00 -4.05 -9.64
N VAL A 36 14.57 -2.89 -9.93
CA VAL A 36 15.72 -2.35 -9.18
C VAL A 36 15.31 -1.96 -7.76
N GLY A 37 14.14 -1.34 -7.60
CA GLY A 37 13.58 -0.99 -6.29
C GLY A 37 13.32 -2.22 -5.40
N ALA A 38 12.88 -3.33 -5.99
CA ALA A 38 12.66 -4.58 -5.26
C ALA A 38 13.96 -5.13 -4.65
N VAL A 39 15.11 -5.00 -5.34
CA VAL A 39 16.42 -5.37 -4.77
C VAL A 39 16.74 -4.50 -3.55
N GLY A 40 16.53 -3.20 -3.67
CA GLY A 40 16.67 -2.24 -2.57
C GLY A 40 15.81 -2.57 -1.37
N LEU A 41 14.55 -2.88 -1.64
CA LEU A 41 13.55 -3.25 -0.64
C LEU A 41 13.98 -4.50 0.12
N VAL A 42 14.41 -5.55 -0.59
CA VAL A 42 14.87 -6.80 0.05
C VAL A 42 16.05 -6.53 0.98
N VAL A 43 17.05 -5.76 0.53
CA VAL A 43 18.22 -5.44 1.36
C VAL A 43 17.83 -4.59 2.57
N ALA A 44 16.98 -3.58 2.39
CA ALA A 44 16.45 -2.78 3.48
C ALA A 44 15.65 -3.61 4.48
N ALA A 45 14.88 -4.57 3.98
CA ALA A 45 14.07 -5.45 4.79
C ALA A 45 14.92 -6.39 5.65
N PHE A 46 16.02 -6.94 5.12
CA PHE A 46 16.97 -7.73 5.91
C PHE A 46 17.70 -6.91 6.97
N ASP A 47 18.11 -5.69 6.62
CA ASP A 47 18.75 -4.75 7.56
C ASP A 47 17.79 -4.38 8.71
N SER A 48 16.52 -4.14 8.38
CA SER A 48 15.48 -3.78 9.35
C SER A 48 14.92 -4.99 10.13
N ALA A 49 15.15 -6.22 9.66
CA ALA A 49 14.66 -7.43 10.32
C ALA A 49 15.54 -7.87 11.51
N VAL A 50 16.61 -7.14 11.83
CA VAL A 50 17.45 -7.35 13.01
C VAL A 50 16.75 -6.77 14.26
N GLY A 51 15.71 -7.45 14.74
CA GLY A 51 14.93 -7.05 15.91
C GLY A 51 14.25 -8.23 16.61
N PRO A 52 13.55 -8.02 17.75
CA PRO A 52 12.83 -9.08 18.45
C PRO A 52 11.58 -9.48 17.65
N GLY A 53 11.71 -10.51 16.81
CA GLY A 53 10.61 -11.06 16.01
C GLY A 53 11.10 -12.09 14.99
N ASP A 54 10.16 -12.83 14.40
CA ASP A 54 10.49 -13.71 13.29
C ASP A 54 10.85 -12.87 12.05
N THR A 55 12.11 -12.99 11.60
CA THR A 55 12.61 -12.32 10.40
C THR A 55 11.71 -12.57 9.19
N ALA A 56 11.13 -13.78 9.05
CA ALA A 56 10.24 -14.09 7.94
C ALA A 56 8.95 -13.24 7.96
N VAL A 57 8.38 -13.01 9.15
CA VAL A 57 7.18 -12.18 9.33
C VAL A 57 7.48 -10.71 9.00
N ASN A 58 8.62 -10.19 9.45
CA ASN A 58 9.00 -8.80 9.16
C ASN A 58 9.26 -8.58 7.67
N LEU A 59 9.93 -9.52 7.00
CA LEU A 59 10.10 -9.49 5.54
C LEU A 59 8.74 -9.53 4.82
N ALA A 60 7.82 -10.39 5.27
CA ALA A 60 6.47 -10.47 4.70
C ALA A 60 5.71 -9.15 4.86
N ARG A 61 5.75 -8.50 6.03
CA ARG A 61 5.13 -7.18 6.26
C ARG A 61 5.68 -6.11 5.35
N ILE A 62 6.99 -6.06 5.15
CA ILE A 62 7.62 -5.07 4.27
C ILE A 62 7.21 -5.33 2.82
N ALA A 63 7.26 -6.58 2.37
CA ALA A 63 6.91 -6.94 1.00
C ALA A 63 5.42 -6.66 0.69
N VAL A 64 4.51 -7.16 1.53
CA VAL A 64 3.07 -7.00 1.34
C VAL A 64 2.64 -5.55 1.50
N GLY A 65 3.14 -4.84 2.52
CA GLY A 65 2.81 -3.43 2.70
C GLY A 65 3.33 -2.54 1.57
N THR A 66 4.48 -2.86 0.96
CA THR A 66 4.95 -2.15 -0.24
C THR A 66 4.00 -2.35 -1.42
N ILE A 67 3.52 -3.57 -1.65
CA ILE A 67 2.54 -3.87 -2.70
C ILE A 67 1.21 -3.19 -2.40
N PHE A 68 0.76 -3.21 -1.14
CA PHE A 68 -0.49 -2.61 -0.70
C PHE A 68 -0.50 -1.09 -0.84
N LEU A 69 0.51 -0.41 -0.31
CA LEU A 69 0.66 1.04 -0.42
C LEU A 69 0.83 1.46 -1.89
N GLY A 70 1.59 0.72 -2.69
CA GLY A 70 1.70 0.94 -4.12
C GLY A 70 0.36 0.82 -4.84
N ALA A 71 -0.40 -0.26 -4.59
CA ALA A 71 -1.69 -0.51 -5.22
C ALA A 71 -2.73 0.57 -4.89
N VAL A 72 -2.82 1.00 -3.62
CA VAL A 72 -3.77 2.06 -3.23
C VAL A 72 -3.36 3.43 -3.78
N SER A 73 -2.05 3.73 -3.80
CA SER A 73 -1.53 4.96 -4.40
C SER A 73 -1.77 5.00 -5.91
N ASP A 74 -1.51 3.92 -6.64
CA ASP A 74 -1.77 3.84 -8.09
C ASP A 74 -3.26 3.99 -8.40
N ALA A 75 -4.13 3.30 -7.65
CA ALA A 75 -5.58 3.42 -7.83
C ALA A 75 -6.05 4.87 -7.61
N MET A 76 -5.56 5.52 -6.56
CA MET A 76 -5.93 6.91 -6.24
C MET A 76 -5.35 7.90 -7.25
N LEU A 77 -4.07 7.77 -7.64
CA LEU A 77 -3.42 8.63 -8.62
C LEU A 77 -4.12 8.54 -9.98
N LEU A 78 -4.43 7.32 -10.43
CA LEU A 78 -5.21 7.13 -11.64
C LEU A 78 -6.60 7.75 -11.47
N GLY A 79 -7.26 7.54 -10.32
CA GLY A 79 -8.54 8.15 -10.01
C GLY A 79 -8.54 9.68 -10.12
N HIS A 80 -7.47 10.34 -9.68
CA HIS A 80 -7.31 11.80 -9.85
C HIS A 80 -7.31 12.21 -11.33
N TRP A 81 -6.64 11.45 -12.21
CA TRP A 81 -6.62 11.74 -13.65
C TRP A 81 -8.01 11.64 -14.31
N TYR A 82 -8.92 10.80 -13.80
CA TYR A 82 -10.30 10.74 -14.30
C TYR A 82 -11.08 12.03 -14.03
N LEU A 83 -10.71 12.84 -13.03
CA LEU A 83 -11.37 14.13 -12.75
C LEU A 83 -11.01 15.19 -13.80
N VAL A 84 -9.82 15.11 -14.39
CA VAL A 84 -9.28 16.13 -15.30
C VAL A 84 -9.33 15.68 -16.76
N GLN A 85 -9.45 14.37 -17.03
CA GLN A 85 -9.56 13.82 -18.37
C GLN A 85 -10.79 12.91 -18.53
N PRO A 86 -11.95 13.47 -18.89
CA PRO A 86 -13.14 12.70 -19.24
C PRO A 86 -12.86 11.82 -20.46
N GLY A 87 -13.24 10.53 -20.40
CA GLY A 87 -13.15 9.60 -21.54
C GLY A 87 -12.15 8.45 -21.39
N LEU A 88 -11.40 8.38 -20.29
CA LEU A 88 -10.60 7.19 -19.97
C LEU A 88 -11.51 5.95 -19.74
N PRO A 89 -11.08 4.76 -20.19
CA PRO A 89 -11.90 3.55 -20.08
C PRO A 89 -12.00 3.11 -18.62
N ARG A 90 -13.21 2.94 -18.08
CA ARG A 90 -13.44 2.51 -16.68
C ARG A 90 -12.81 1.18 -16.29
N SER A 91 -12.49 0.32 -17.27
CA SER A 91 -11.89 -1.00 -17.02
C SER A 91 -10.55 -0.91 -16.31
N ILE A 92 -9.71 0.08 -16.66
CA ILE A 92 -8.38 0.23 -16.07
C ILE A 92 -8.48 0.56 -14.58
N LEU A 93 -9.37 1.49 -14.20
CA LEU A 93 -9.61 1.79 -12.79
C LEU A 93 -10.21 0.58 -12.06
N GLY A 94 -11.09 -0.17 -12.71
CA GLY A 94 -11.66 -1.42 -12.18
C GLY A 94 -10.61 -2.51 -11.94
N GLU A 95 -9.60 -2.62 -12.80
CA GLU A 95 -8.46 -3.53 -12.63
C GLU A 95 -7.64 -3.16 -11.39
N LEU A 96 -7.27 -1.88 -11.21
CA LEU A 96 -6.54 -1.42 -10.02
C LEU A 96 -7.34 -1.62 -8.73
N VAL A 97 -8.65 -1.32 -8.74
CA VAL A 97 -9.52 -1.59 -7.58
C VAL A 97 -9.61 -3.08 -7.29
N THR A 98 -9.56 -3.93 -8.31
CA THR A 98 -9.55 -5.39 -8.12
C THR A 98 -8.24 -5.86 -7.51
N VAL A 99 -7.10 -5.30 -7.92
CA VAL A 99 -5.80 -5.57 -7.28
C VAL A 99 -5.84 -5.14 -5.82
N LEU A 100 -6.26 -3.91 -5.53
CA LEU A 100 -6.40 -3.39 -4.17
C LEU A 100 -7.28 -4.31 -3.32
N ARG A 101 -8.43 -4.74 -3.84
CA ARG A 101 -9.35 -5.68 -3.19
C ARG A 101 -8.70 -6.99 -2.79
N VAL A 102 -7.78 -7.52 -3.60
CA VAL A 102 -7.06 -8.77 -3.30
C VAL A 102 -5.94 -8.52 -2.30
N VAL A 103 -5.22 -7.39 -2.42
CA VAL A 103 -4.07 -7.10 -1.57
C VAL A 103 -4.48 -6.67 -0.16
N THR A 104 -5.57 -5.91 0.00
CA THR A 104 -6.07 -5.45 1.32
C THR A 104 -6.23 -6.57 2.36
N PRO A 105 -6.91 -7.70 2.09
CA PRO A 105 -7.02 -8.77 3.07
C PRO A 105 -5.69 -9.49 3.34
N ILE A 106 -4.78 -9.53 2.36
CA ILE A 106 -3.44 -10.11 2.55
C ILE A 106 -2.63 -9.23 3.50
N GLU A 107 -2.67 -7.91 3.32
CA GLU A 107 -2.03 -6.94 4.20
C GLU A 107 -2.52 -7.08 5.65
N ILE A 108 -3.85 -7.08 5.84
CA ILE A 108 -4.45 -7.24 7.17
C ILE A 108 -4.02 -8.57 7.80
N ALA A 109 -4.04 -9.67 7.04
CA ALA A 109 -3.62 -10.99 7.53
C ALA A 109 -2.15 -11.00 7.98
N VAL A 110 -1.25 -10.38 7.22
CA VAL A 110 0.18 -10.32 7.54
C VAL A 110 0.46 -9.45 8.77
N MET A 111 -0.30 -8.39 8.98
CA MET A 111 -0.20 -7.56 10.21
C MET A 111 -0.73 -8.27 11.46
N LEU A 112 -1.57 -9.31 11.31
CA LEU A 112 -2.06 -10.13 12.41
C LEU A 112 -1.12 -11.27 12.80
N LEU A 113 -0.12 -11.63 11.97
CA LEU A 113 0.84 -12.69 12.27
C LEU A 113 1.62 -12.40 13.56
N PRO A 114 1.85 -13.37 14.46
CA PRO A 114 2.59 -13.14 15.71
C PRO A 114 4.08 -12.87 15.47
N THR A 115 4.73 -11.98 16.21
CA THR A 115 4.17 -10.93 17.10
C THR A 115 3.53 -9.82 16.24
N GLY A 116 2.25 -9.48 16.45
CA GLY A 116 1.48 -8.62 15.52
C GLY A 116 0.38 -7.77 16.17
N MET A 117 -0.57 -7.28 15.38
CA MET A 117 -1.62 -6.37 15.89
C MET A 117 -2.53 -7.02 16.95
N LEU A 118 -2.65 -8.35 16.95
CA LEU A 118 -3.35 -9.07 18.01
C LEU A 118 -2.69 -8.88 19.39
N SER A 119 -1.35 -8.82 19.45
CA SER A 119 -0.63 -8.57 20.71
C SER A 119 -0.88 -7.15 21.25
N VAL A 120 -1.01 -6.17 20.34
CA VAL A 120 -1.37 -4.79 20.71
C VAL A 120 -2.78 -4.75 21.28
N LEU A 121 -3.73 -5.41 20.62
CA LEU A 121 -5.13 -5.46 21.05
C LEU A 121 -5.35 -6.24 22.34
N SER A 122 -4.54 -7.27 22.60
CA SER A 122 -4.55 -8.00 23.87
C SER A 122 -3.85 -7.26 25.01
N GLY A 123 -3.20 -6.12 24.73
CA GLY A 123 -2.41 -5.36 25.71
C GLY A 123 -1.09 -6.03 26.11
N SER A 124 -0.60 -7.02 25.33
CA SER A 124 0.72 -7.60 25.56
C SER A 124 1.84 -6.73 24.99
N ILE A 125 1.53 -5.91 23.99
CA ILE A 125 2.33 -4.77 23.56
C ILE A 125 1.57 -3.51 23.97
N ASP A 126 2.23 -2.66 24.75
CA ASP A 126 1.72 -1.33 25.07
C ASP A 126 1.91 -0.42 23.87
N ASP A 127 0.82 0.15 23.36
CA ASP A 127 0.86 1.12 22.27
C ASP A 127 1.22 2.54 22.75
N GLY A 128 1.34 2.76 24.07
CA GLY A 128 1.64 4.06 24.68
C GLY A 128 0.45 5.02 24.72
N TRP A 129 -0.72 4.60 24.24
CA TRP A 129 -1.94 5.40 24.16
C TRP A 129 -3.17 4.67 24.75
N GLY A 130 -2.95 3.66 25.58
CA GLY A 130 -4.01 2.92 26.26
C GLY A 130 -4.88 2.08 25.33
N GLY A 131 -4.32 1.58 24.24
CA GLY A 131 -5.02 0.75 23.23
C GLY A 131 -5.69 1.55 22.10
N MET A 132 -5.62 2.89 22.14
CA MET A 132 -6.22 3.74 21.11
C MET A 132 -5.67 3.46 19.71
N LEU A 133 -4.36 3.21 19.57
CA LEU A 133 -3.75 2.95 18.26
C LEU A 133 -4.18 1.57 17.72
N GLY A 134 -4.33 0.58 18.60
CA GLY A 134 -4.90 -0.73 18.24
C GLY A 134 -6.32 -0.61 17.67
N TRP A 135 -7.20 0.15 18.34
CA TRP A 135 -8.56 0.38 17.86
C TRP A 135 -8.62 1.23 16.58
N PHE A 136 -7.77 2.24 16.49
CA PHE A 136 -7.64 3.06 15.29
C PHE A 136 -7.23 2.20 14.09
N TRP A 137 -6.28 1.29 14.27
CA TRP A 137 -5.88 0.33 13.24
C TRP A 137 -7.05 -0.54 12.77
N ILE A 138 -7.87 -1.09 13.68
CA ILE A 138 -9.08 -1.85 13.34
C ILE A 138 -10.03 -0.99 12.49
N ALA A 139 -10.29 0.25 12.92
CA ALA A 139 -11.17 1.16 12.21
C ALA A 139 -10.66 1.46 10.79
N CYS A 140 -9.35 1.68 10.63
CA CYS A 140 -8.70 1.86 9.34
C CYS A 140 -8.79 0.61 8.46
N ALA A 141 -8.52 -0.57 9.00
CA ALA A 141 -8.56 -1.84 8.26
C ALA A 141 -9.97 -2.13 7.72
N ILE A 142 -10.98 -2.04 8.58
CA ILE A 142 -12.39 -2.25 8.20
C ILE A 142 -12.82 -1.21 7.17
N THR A 143 -12.53 0.06 7.41
CA THR A 143 -12.92 1.14 6.50
C THR A 143 -12.29 0.97 5.13
N THR A 144 -11.02 0.54 5.06
CA THR A 144 -10.33 0.28 3.79
C THR A 144 -11.01 -0.83 3.00
N VAL A 145 -11.41 -1.92 3.66
CA VAL A 145 -12.16 -3.02 3.03
C VAL A 145 -13.50 -2.53 2.49
N VAL A 146 -14.26 -1.81 3.31
CA VAL A 146 -15.58 -1.26 2.92
C VAL A 146 -15.45 -0.30 1.74
N LEU A 147 -14.52 0.66 1.80
CA LEU A 147 -14.31 1.62 0.72
C LEU A 147 -13.87 0.95 -0.57
N THR A 148 -13.05 -0.09 -0.50
CA THR A 148 -12.63 -0.86 -1.68
C THR A 148 -13.82 -1.56 -2.35
N GLU A 149 -14.70 -2.19 -1.57
CA GLU A 149 -15.89 -2.87 -2.11
C GLU A 149 -16.93 -1.87 -2.64
N VAL A 150 -17.15 -0.76 -1.95
CA VAL A 150 -18.08 0.28 -2.39
C VAL A 150 -17.56 0.97 -3.66
N THR A 151 -16.25 1.22 -3.76
CA THR A 151 -15.62 1.75 -4.99
C THR A 151 -15.85 0.80 -6.16
N ARG A 152 -15.65 -0.50 -5.95
CA ARG A 152 -15.93 -1.52 -6.96
C ARG A 152 -17.41 -1.54 -7.36
N ALA A 153 -18.31 -1.41 -6.40
CA ALA A 153 -19.75 -1.35 -6.66
C ALA A 153 -20.11 -0.11 -7.49
N ALA A 154 -19.55 1.06 -7.18
CA ALA A 154 -19.74 2.28 -7.94
C ALA A 154 -19.29 2.13 -9.41
N LEU A 155 -18.14 1.49 -9.67
CA LEU A 155 -17.63 1.30 -11.03
C LEU A 155 -18.47 0.36 -11.92
N LYS A 156 -19.42 -0.40 -11.34
CA LYS A 156 -20.36 -1.22 -12.13
C LYS A 156 -21.45 -0.37 -12.77
N GLU A 157 -21.74 0.80 -12.21
CA GLU A 157 -22.77 1.69 -12.71
C GLU A 157 -22.31 2.31 -14.06
N PRO A 158 -23.16 2.37 -15.09
CA PRO A 158 -22.82 2.95 -16.39
C PRO A 158 -22.65 4.48 -16.39
N SER A 159 -23.17 5.17 -15.36
CA SER A 159 -23.13 6.64 -15.32
C SER A 159 -21.71 7.18 -15.09
N TYR A 160 -21.38 8.30 -15.74
CA TYR A 160 -20.10 8.98 -15.55
C TYR A 160 -19.92 9.50 -14.11
N SER A 161 -21.01 9.93 -13.48
CA SER A 161 -21.03 10.35 -12.07
C SER A 161 -20.58 9.24 -11.12
N ALA A 162 -20.78 7.96 -11.47
CA ALA A 162 -20.32 6.86 -10.66
C ALA A 162 -18.78 6.71 -10.68
N VAL A 163 -18.13 7.01 -11.82
CA VAL A 163 -16.67 7.07 -11.89
C VAL A 163 -16.15 8.22 -11.02
N MET A 164 -16.78 9.39 -11.09
CA MET A 164 -16.44 10.51 -10.21
C MET A 164 -16.61 10.16 -8.73
N ALA A 165 -17.70 9.48 -8.36
CA ALA A 165 -17.89 8.99 -6.99
C ALA A 165 -16.80 7.98 -6.57
N ALA A 166 -16.46 7.03 -7.45
CA ALA A 166 -15.39 6.05 -7.21
C ALA A 166 -14.05 6.72 -6.92
N THR A 167 -13.72 7.81 -7.63
CA THR A 167 -12.47 8.55 -7.36
C THR A 167 -12.47 9.18 -5.96
N GLY A 168 -13.59 9.78 -5.52
CA GLY A 168 -13.72 10.32 -4.16
C GLY A 168 -13.60 9.24 -3.07
N LEU A 169 -14.12 8.04 -3.33
CA LEU A 169 -13.96 6.90 -2.42
C LEU A 169 -12.50 6.43 -2.33
N LEU A 170 -11.75 6.49 -3.43
CA LEU A 170 -10.32 6.15 -3.45
C LEU A 170 -9.46 7.15 -2.66
N TYR A 171 -9.84 8.43 -2.61
CA TYR A 171 -9.21 9.42 -1.72
C TYR A 171 -9.39 9.06 -0.24
N LEU A 172 -10.56 8.57 0.15
CA LEU A 172 -10.78 8.09 1.51
C LEU A 172 -10.04 6.78 1.74
N ALA A 173 -10.00 5.89 0.74
CA ALA A 173 -9.35 4.60 0.84
C ALA A 173 -7.85 4.73 1.05
N ILE A 174 -7.17 5.68 0.38
CA ILE A 174 -5.74 5.90 0.61
C ILE A 174 -5.45 6.37 2.04
N LEU A 175 -6.30 7.23 2.62
CA LEU A 175 -6.12 7.67 4.01
C LEU A 175 -6.23 6.51 5.00
N THR A 176 -7.24 5.66 4.85
CA THR A 176 -7.43 4.51 5.75
C THR A 176 -6.45 3.37 5.48
N ALA A 177 -6.03 3.19 4.23
CA ALA A 177 -5.01 2.21 3.86
C ALA A 177 -3.66 2.57 4.50
N PHE A 178 -3.23 3.83 4.39
CA PHE A 178 -2.03 4.30 5.07
C PHE A 178 -2.14 4.16 6.58
N GLY A 179 -3.31 4.43 7.17
CA GLY A 179 -3.56 4.14 8.59
C GLY A 179 -3.45 2.65 8.95
N THR A 180 -3.83 1.76 8.04
CA THR A 180 -3.73 0.30 8.26
C THR A 180 -2.28 -0.18 8.27
N ASP A 181 -1.43 0.32 7.37
CA ASP A 181 -0.02 -0.10 7.30
C ASP A 181 0.86 0.65 8.33
N LEU A 182 0.81 1.99 8.34
CA LEU A 182 1.76 2.80 9.13
C LEU A 182 1.56 2.68 10.63
N VAL A 183 0.31 2.57 11.11
CA VAL A 183 0.03 2.41 12.54
C VAL A 183 0.56 1.07 13.03
N ALA A 184 0.36 0.00 12.25
CA ALA A 184 0.89 -1.31 12.60
C ALA A 184 2.41 -1.29 12.67
N ARG A 185 3.08 -0.67 11.69
CA ARG A 185 4.54 -0.50 11.71
C ARG A 185 5.03 0.32 12.90
N ALA A 186 4.34 1.41 13.23
CA ALA A 186 4.75 2.28 14.33
C ALA A 186 4.67 1.59 15.70
N VAL A 187 3.71 0.67 15.88
CA VAL A 187 3.50 -0.03 17.16
C VAL A 187 4.27 -1.36 17.23
N LEU A 188 4.59 -1.99 16.09
CA LEU A 188 5.28 -3.29 16.02
C LEU A 188 6.80 -3.19 15.76
N ALA A 189 7.33 -1.98 15.55
CA ALA A 189 8.76 -1.74 15.32
C ALA A 189 9.60 -1.74 16.60
#